data_AF-A0A1F9FFU6-F1
#
_entry.id   AF-A0A1F9FFU6-F1
#
_cell.length_a   1.000
_cell.length_b   1.000
_cell.length_c   1.000
_cell.angle_alpha   90.00
_cell.angle_beta   90.00
_cell.angle_gamma   90.00
#
_symmetry.space_group_name_H-M   'P 1'
#
loop_
_entity.id
_entity.type
_entity.pdbx_description
1 polymer ?
#
loop_
_entity_poly.entity_id
_entity_poly.type
_entity_poly.pdbx_seq_one_letter_code
_entity_poly.pdbx_strand_id
1 'polypeptide(L)'
;MQLVDGGVHDNQGIQGLLDEKCNAFVVSDASGQMLDETDPATGLLQVLLRSNDILMDRVREEELFSLLGGGQQPVGFMHLRKGVSAQAIGWIDQNGNPAARQTERIPAMASQEFGVDPSVQELLSKIRTDLDSFTDIEGHSLMLDGYLMSAPELKRAFNVSPPPGSTSWQFLDIRKWVAKPTPQYLTHLEVGQERLFKVFRLSWSVTFAVFLLLGFIGWGLWIWQQERILNWWNATLSIKHLIAGLAILVLGFIPWASRMFKILRFLRSPSEIALRFVLRGLLPAIGSIFVWIYLYTFDVLFMSLGRVRRLR
;
A
#
# COMPACT_ATOMS: atom_id res chain seq x y z
N MET A 1 -11.68 28.18 -7.03
CA MET A 1 -11.95 26.76 -7.31
C MET A 1 -11.00 25.92 -6.45
N GLN A 2 -11.48 24.83 -5.87
CA GLN A 2 -10.63 23.83 -5.20
C GLN A 2 -10.60 22.61 -6.12
N LEU A 3 -9.41 22.25 -6.59
CA LEU A 3 -9.16 21.08 -7.42
C LEU A 3 -8.67 19.95 -6.53
N VAL A 4 -9.14 18.74 -6.79
CA VAL A 4 -8.71 17.50 -6.14
C VAL A 4 -7.95 16.67 -7.17
N ASP A 5 -7.14 15.73 -6.69
CA ASP A 5 -6.31 14.87 -7.53
C ASP A 5 -7.13 14.11 -8.59
N GLY A 6 -6.65 14.15 -9.84
CA GLY A 6 -7.29 13.51 -10.99
C GLY A 6 -7.25 11.98 -10.94
N GLY A 7 -6.39 11.38 -10.12
CA GLY A 7 -6.37 9.93 -9.91
C GLY A 7 -7.68 9.35 -9.35
N VAL A 8 -8.54 10.20 -8.77
CA VAL A 8 -9.90 9.83 -8.31
C VAL A 8 -10.90 9.75 -9.46
N HIS A 9 -10.61 10.38 -10.61
CA HIS A 9 -11.53 10.48 -11.74
C HIS A 9 -11.06 9.69 -12.97
N ASP A 10 -9.77 9.75 -13.33
CA ASP A 10 -9.19 9.04 -14.48
C ASP A 10 -7.69 8.78 -14.20
N ASN A 11 -7.41 7.68 -13.49
CA ASN A 11 -6.04 7.33 -13.11
C ASN A 11 -5.18 6.87 -14.31
N GLN A 12 -5.80 6.56 -15.45
CA GLN A 12 -5.13 6.03 -16.64
C GLN A 12 -5.06 7.04 -17.79
N GLY A 13 -5.71 8.20 -17.66
CA GLY A 13 -5.80 9.22 -18.69
C GLY A 13 -6.60 8.78 -19.92
N ILE A 14 -7.45 7.75 -19.80
CA ILE A 14 -8.16 7.15 -20.95
C ILE A 14 -9.14 8.15 -21.55
N GLN A 15 -9.89 8.87 -20.71
CA GLN A 15 -10.94 9.76 -21.22
C GLN A 15 -10.34 10.92 -22.02
N GLY A 16 -9.21 11.48 -21.56
CA GLY A 16 -8.50 12.54 -22.30
C GLY A 16 -8.04 12.08 -23.69
N LEU A 17 -7.58 10.83 -23.82
CA LEU A 17 -7.17 10.26 -25.12
C LEU A 17 -8.36 9.97 -26.04
N LEU A 18 -9.51 9.58 -25.48
CA LEU A 18 -10.76 9.40 -26.23
C LEU A 18 -11.28 10.75 -26.76
N ASP A 19 -11.22 11.80 -25.94
CA ASP A 19 -11.63 13.16 -26.32
C ASP A 19 -10.78 13.71 -27.48
N GLU A 20 -9.48 13.40 -27.49
CA GLU A 20 -8.53 13.71 -28.58
C GLU A 20 -8.65 12.75 -29.79
N LYS A 21 -9.62 11.84 -29.78
CA LYS A 21 -9.92 10.89 -30.87
C LYS A 21 -8.74 9.98 -31.22
N CYS A 22 -7.96 9.54 -30.23
CA CYS A 22 -6.98 8.48 -30.43
C CYS A 22 -7.67 7.19 -30.94
N ASN A 23 -6.97 6.43 -31.80
CA ASN A 23 -7.54 5.27 -32.50
C ASN A 23 -6.86 3.93 -32.15
N ALA A 24 -5.86 3.96 -31.27
CA ALA A 24 -5.07 2.80 -30.85
C ALA A 24 -4.59 3.04 -29.42
N PHE A 25 -4.72 2.03 -28.55
CA PHE A 25 -4.47 2.17 -27.12
C PHE A 25 -3.51 1.11 -26.60
N VAL A 26 -2.44 1.54 -25.95
CA VAL A 26 -1.57 0.67 -25.16
C VAL A 26 -1.72 1.11 -23.71
N VAL A 27 -2.40 0.29 -22.92
CA VAL A 27 -2.74 0.61 -21.53
C VAL A 27 -1.96 -0.32 -20.61
N SER A 28 -1.10 0.26 -19.79
CA SER A 28 -0.39 -0.45 -18.73
C SER A 28 -0.95 -0.02 -17.38
N ASP A 29 -1.53 -0.98 -16.68
CA ASP A 29 -2.23 -0.76 -15.43
C ASP A 29 -1.51 -1.48 -14.28
N ALA A 30 -0.71 -0.70 -13.54
CA ALA A 30 0.00 -1.15 -12.36
C ALA A 30 -0.71 -0.73 -11.05
N SER A 31 -2.00 -0.35 -11.13
CA SER A 31 -2.77 0.00 -9.94
C SER A 31 -3.00 -1.23 -9.07
N GLY A 32 -2.86 -1.06 -7.75
CA GLY A 32 -3.16 -2.11 -6.78
C GLY A 32 -4.64 -2.48 -6.88
N GLN A 33 -4.93 -3.66 -7.42
CA GLN A 33 -6.30 -4.17 -7.49
C GLN A 33 -6.78 -4.55 -6.09
N MET A 34 -8.07 -4.33 -5.80
CA MET A 34 -8.64 -4.69 -4.50
C MET A 34 -8.41 -6.18 -4.23
N LEU A 35 -7.81 -6.49 -3.09
CA LEU A 35 -7.58 -7.86 -2.66
C LEU A 35 -8.87 -8.43 -2.05
N ASP A 36 -9.10 -9.71 -2.27
CA ASP A 36 -10.15 -10.44 -1.57
C ASP A 36 -9.78 -10.49 -0.08
N GLU A 37 -10.69 -10.04 0.78
CA GLU A 37 -10.50 -10.05 2.23
C GLU A 37 -11.59 -10.88 2.89
N THR A 38 -11.17 -11.93 3.59
CA THR A 38 -12.05 -12.93 4.21
C THR A 38 -12.73 -12.44 5.47
N ASP A 39 -12.13 -11.46 6.18
CA ASP A 39 -12.68 -10.87 7.40
C ASP A 39 -12.58 -9.34 7.35
N PRO A 40 -13.55 -8.65 6.73
CA PRO A 40 -13.52 -7.21 6.56
C PRO A 40 -13.71 -6.49 7.91
N ALA A 41 -12.85 -5.50 8.19
CA ALA A 41 -13.00 -4.68 9.39
C ALA A 41 -14.35 -3.93 9.41
N THR A 42 -15.05 -4.00 10.55
CA THR A 42 -16.42 -3.46 10.71
C THR A 42 -16.47 -2.03 11.28
N GLY A 43 -15.32 -1.43 11.56
CA GLY A 43 -15.25 -0.08 12.10
C GLY A 43 -15.62 1.01 11.08
N LEU A 44 -16.28 2.08 11.54
CA LEU A 44 -16.83 3.14 10.67
C LEU A 44 -15.79 3.73 9.71
N LEU A 45 -14.59 4.04 10.18
CA LEU A 45 -13.54 4.62 9.34
C LEU A 45 -13.03 3.62 8.29
N GLN A 46 -12.86 2.36 8.68
CA GLN A 46 -12.42 1.29 7.78
C GLN A 46 -13.46 1.02 6.69
N VAL A 47 -14.75 1.00 7.06
CA VAL A 47 -15.86 0.86 6.12
C VAL A 47 -15.88 2.04 5.13
N LEU A 48 -15.72 3.28 5.60
CA LEU A 48 -15.68 4.46 4.72
C LEU A 48 -14.51 4.39 3.72
N LEU A 49 -13.31 4.05 4.18
CA LEU A 49 -12.15 3.90 3.30
C LEU A 49 -12.36 2.77 2.28
N ARG A 50 -12.91 1.63 2.72
CA ARG A 50 -13.21 0.49 1.84
C ARG A 50 -14.29 0.83 0.81
N SER A 51 -15.33 1.58 1.19
CA SER A 51 -16.33 2.05 0.23
C SER A 51 -15.72 2.96 -0.83
N ASN A 52 -14.78 3.83 -0.45
CA ASN A 52 -14.04 4.63 -1.41
C ASN A 52 -13.20 3.76 -2.36
N ASP A 53 -12.48 2.75 -1.85
CA ASP A 53 -11.71 1.81 -2.67
C ASP A 53 -12.61 1.04 -3.64
N ILE A 54 -13.80 0.59 -3.21
CA ILE A 54 -14.80 -0.07 -4.07
C ILE A 54 -15.31 0.85 -5.17
N LEU A 55 -15.63 2.11 -4.85
CA LEU A 55 -16.06 3.08 -5.84
C LEU A 55 -14.97 3.34 -6.88
N MET A 56 -13.72 3.50 -6.43
CA MET A 56 -12.57 3.72 -7.30
C MET A 56 -12.31 2.54 -8.24
N ASP A 57 -12.39 1.32 -7.72
CA ASP A 57 -12.22 0.11 -8.54
C ASP A 57 -13.36 0.00 -9.57
N ARG A 58 -14.59 0.35 -9.18
CA ARG A 58 -15.74 0.33 -10.10
C ARG A 58 -15.62 1.36 -11.21
N VAL A 59 -15.17 2.59 -10.92
CA VAL A 59 -14.94 3.62 -11.94
C VAL A 59 -13.93 3.12 -12.96
N ARG A 60 -12.80 2.57 -12.51
CA ARG A 60 -11.79 1.96 -13.37
C ARG A 60 -12.35 0.82 -14.22
N GLU A 61 -13.15 -0.08 -13.64
CA GLU A 61 -13.80 -1.16 -14.39
C GLU A 61 -14.69 -0.63 -15.52
N GLU A 62 -15.48 0.41 -15.26
CA GLU A 62 -16.37 1.01 -16.26
C GLU A 62 -15.57 1.71 -17.38
N GLU A 63 -14.49 2.42 -17.04
CA GLU A 63 -13.59 3.04 -18.03
C GLU A 63 -12.96 1.98 -18.95
N LEU A 64 -12.44 0.90 -18.36
CA LEU A 64 -11.87 -0.22 -19.11
C LEU A 64 -12.94 -0.96 -19.92
N PHE A 65 -14.15 -1.14 -19.38
CA PHE A 65 -15.24 -1.79 -20.09
C PHE A 65 -15.72 -0.96 -21.28
N SER A 66 -15.78 0.37 -21.12
CA SER A 66 -16.07 1.29 -22.22
C SER A 66 -15.02 1.18 -23.33
N LEU A 67 -13.74 1.21 -22.96
CA LEU A 67 -12.62 1.11 -23.91
C LEU A 67 -12.57 -0.25 -24.63
N LEU A 68 -12.71 -1.35 -23.89
CA LEU A 68 -12.62 -2.72 -24.42
C LEU A 68 -13.90 -3.16 -25.13
N GLY A 69 -15.07 -2.73 -24.63
CA GLY A 69 -16.40 -3.07 -25.14
C GLY A 69 -16.83 -2.24 -26.35
N GLY A 70 -16.23 -1.06 -26.56
CA GLY A 70 -16.51 -0.19 -27.70
C GLY A 70 -16.13 -0.78 -29.07
N GLY A 71 -15.27 -1.80 -29.12
CA GLY A 71 -15.05 -2.68 -30.28
C GLY A 71 -14.44 -2.05 -31.55
N GLN A 72 -14.21 -0.73 -31.59
CA GLN A 72 -13.73 -0.04 -32.80
C GLN A 72 -12.21 0.13 -32.88
N GLN A 73 -11.49 0.00 -31.77
CA GLN A 73 -10.08 0.37 -31.68
C GLN A 73 -9.24 -0.81 -31.17
N PRO A 74 -8.04 -1.07 -31.73
CA PRO A 74 -7.11 -2.04 -31.15
C PRO A 74 -6.59 -1.56 -29.79
N VAL A 75 -6.72 -2.43 -28.78
CA VAL A 75 -6.29 -2.17 -27.40
C VAL A 75 -5.36 -3.29 -26.93
N GLY A 76 -4.11 -2.93 -26.61
CA GLY A 76 -3.18 -3.78 -25.86
C GLY A 76 -3.29 -3.44 -24.39
N PHE A 77 -3.72 -4.39 -23.56
CA PHE A 77 -3.96 -4.16 -22.13
C PHE A 77 -3.08 -5.05 -21.25
N MET A 78 -2.24 -4.42 -20.44
CA MET A 78 -1.33 -5.06 -19.49
C MET A 78 -1.76 -4.68 -18.07
N HIS A 79 -1.93 -5.67 -17.19
CA HIS A 79 -2.25 -5.44 -15.78
C HIS A 79 -1.57 -6.48 -14.89
N LEU A 80 -1.21 -6.14 -13.65
CA LEU A 80 -0.41 -7.00 -12.78
C LEU A 80 -1.10 -8.31 -12.35
N ARG A 81 -2.44 -8.40 -12.43
CA ARG A 81 -3.18 -9.65 -12.17
C ARG A 81 -3.30 -10.57 -13.38
N LYS A 82 -2.65 -10.25 -14.50
CA LYS A 82 -2.69 -11.12 -15.67
C LYS A 82 -1.95 -12.42 -15.40
N GLY A 83 -2.54 -13.54 -15.78
CA GLY A 83 -1.97 -14.86 -15.51
C GLY A 83 -2.08 -15.33 -14.06
N VAL A 84 -2.77 -14.55 -13.21
CA VAL A 84 -3.16 -14.96 -11.85
C VAL A 84 -4.55 -15.61 -11.91
N SER A 85 -4.68 -16.79 -11.34
CA SER A 85 -5.98 -17.47 -11.20
C SER A 85 -6.81 -16.81 -10.09
N ALA A 86 -8.09 -16.55 -10.36
CA ALA A 86 -9.00 -16.09 -9.32
C ALA A 86 -9.58 -17.29 -8.57
N GLN A 87 -9.38 -17.32 -7.25
CA GLN A 87 -10.04 -18.31 -6.41
C GLN A 87 -11.50 -17.93 -6.22
N ALA A 88 -12.40 -18.82 -6.62
CA ALA A 88 -13.82 -18.62 -6.39
C ALA A 88 -14.16 -19.03 -4.94
N ILE A 89 -14.40 -18.03 -4.09
CA ILE A 89 -14.84 -18.26 -2.71
C ILE A 89 -16.35 -18.52 -2.75
N GLY A 90 -16.77 -19.72 -2.35
CA GLY A 90 -18.19 -20.05 -2.20
C GLY A 90 -18.82 -19.21 -1.09
N TRP A 91 -20.05 -18.73 -1.30
CA TRP A 91 -20.77 -18.06 -0.22
C TRP A 91 -21.04 -19.06 0.91
N ILE A 92 -21.03 -18.57 2.15
CA ILE A 92 -21.46 -19.35 3.33
C ILE A 92 -22.96 -19.11 3.48
N ASP A 93 -23.75 -20.18 3.56
CA ASP A 93 -25.19 -20.06 3.79
C ASP A 93 -25.50 -19.57 5.22
N GLN A 94 -26.79 -19.28 5.50
CA GLN A 94 -27.23 -18.84 6.82
C GLN A 94 -26.97 -19.87 7.94
N ASN A 95 -26.69 -21.12 7.58
CA ASN A 95 -26.44 -22.24 8.48
C ASN A 95 -24.94 -22.53 8.65
N GLY A 96 -24.06 -21.71 8.07
CA GLY A 96 -22.61 -21.87 8.16
C GLY A 96 -22.01 -22.90 7.20
N ASN A 97 -22.78 -23.43 6.25
CA ASN A 97 -22.28 -24.39 5.27
C ASN A 97 -21.71 -23.64 4.05
N PRO A 98 -20.50 -23.97 3.60
CA PRO A 98 -19.96 -23.44 2.36
C PRO A 98 -20.78 -23.99 1.18
N ALA A 99 -21.22 -23.10 0.29
CA ALA A 99 -21.76 -23.49 -1.00
C ALA A 99 -20.74 -24.33 -1.78
N ALA A 100 -21.22 -25.15 -2.72
CA ALA A 100 -20.35 -25.97 -3.57
C ALA A 100 -19.20 -25.14 -4.16
N ARG A 101 -17.97 -25.66 -4.07
CA ARG A 101 -16.75 -24.98 -4.51
C ARG A 101 -16.93 -24.55 -5.96
N GLN A 102 -17.02 -23.24 -6.16
CA GLN A 102 -17.09 -22.68 -7.50
C GLN A 102 -15.77 -22.95 -8.23
N THR A 103 -15.85 -23.12 -9.54
CA THR A 103 -14.66 -23.39 -10.36
C THR A 103 -13.77 -22.15 -10.36
N GLU A 104 -12.48 -22.33 -10.08
CA GLU A 104 -11.51 -21.23 -10.18
C GLU A 104 -11.56 -20.63 -11.59
N ARG A 105 -11.55 -19.29 -11.66
CA ARG A 105 -11.55 -18.62 -12.96
C ARG A 105 -10.13 -18.71 -13.51
N ILE A 106 -9.95 -19.57 -14.50
CA ILE A 106 -8.68 -19.75 -15.20
C ILE A 106 -8.41 -18.49 -16.02
N PRO A 107 -7.22 -17.87 -15.91
CA PRO A 107 -6.89 -16.70 -16.70
C PRO A 107 -6.81 -17.07 -18.18
N ALA A 108 -7.11 -16.12 -19.07
CA ALA A 108 -7.06 -16.36 -20.52
C ALA A 108 -5.65 -16.71 -21.04
N MET A 109 -4.62 -16.32 -20.29
CA MET A 109 -3.21 -16.62 -20.53
C MET A 109 -2.54 -16.79 -19.17
N ALA A 110 -1.92 -17.93 -18.91
CA ALA A 110 -1.21 -18.20 -17.67
C ALA A 110 0.12 -17.43 -17.61
N SER A 111 0.60 -17.10 -16.40
CA SER A 111 1.82 -16.30 -16.24
C SER A 111 3.06 -16.97 -16.85
N GLN A 112 3.10 -18.30 -16.84
CA GLN A 112 4.20 -19.08 -17.41
C GLN A 112 4.26 -18.97 -18.93
N GLU A 113 3.15 -18.68 -19.61
CA GLU A 113 3.12 -18.52 -21.07
C GLU A 113 3.93 -17.30 -21.53
N PHE A 114 4.01 -16.27 -20.70
CA PHE A 114 4.91 -15.12 -20.92
C PHE A 114 6.20 -15.19 -20.09
N GLY A 115 6.47 -16.29 -19.40
CA GLY A 115 7.76 -16.58 -18.77
C GLY A 115 7.92 -16.11 -17.32
N VAL A 116 6.81 -15.91 -16.61
CA VAL A 116 6.79 -15.52 -15.19
C VAL A 116 6.21 -16.67 -14.34
N ASP A 117 6.91 -17.03 -13.26
CA ASP A 117 6.40 -18.02 -12.30
C ASP A 117 5.12 -17.50 -11.61
N PRO A 118 4.07 -18.33 -11.39
CA PRO A 118 2.82 -17.87 -10.81
C PRO A 118 2.96 -17.25 -9.43
N SER A 119 3.87 -17.78 -8.61
CA SER A 119 4.11 -17.23 -7.28
C SER A 119 4.71 -15.83 -7.36
N VAL A 120 5.53 -15.57 -8.38
CA VAL A 120 6.09 -14.26 -8.66
C VAL A 120 5.00 -13.32 -9.16
N GLN A 121 4.17 -13.74 -10.11
CA GLN A 121 3.07 -12.93 -10.63
C GLN A 121 2.10 -12.51 -9.51
N GLU A 122 1.72 -13.47 -8.66
CA GLU A 122 0.84 -13.25 -7.52
C GLU A 122 1.41 -12.19 -6.57
N LEU A 123 2.70 -12.31 -6.20
CA LEU A 123 3.35 -11.35 -5.30
C LEU A 123 3.51 -9.98 -5.95
N LEU A 124 3.92 -9.90 -7.22
CA LEU A 124 4.03 -8.63 -7.94
C LEU A 124 2.68 -7.90 -8.03
N SER A 125 1.58 -8.64 -8.18
CA SER A 125 0.23 -8.07 -8.21
C SER A 125 -0.22 -7.41 -6.91
N LYS A 126 0.46 -7.72 -5.79
CA LYS A 126 0.20 -7.17 -4.46
C LYS A 126 1.11 -6.01 -4.10
N ILE A 127 2.18 -5.79 -4.87
CA ILE A 127 3.07 -4.65 -4.66
C ILE A 127 2.32 -3.38 -5.06
N ARG A 128 2.17 -2.47 -4.10
CA ARG A 128 1.61 -1.15 -4.34
C ARG A 128 2.67 -0.27 -5.00
N THR A 129 2.31 0.34 -6.12
CA THR A 129 3.22 1.17 -6.93
C THR A 129 3.26 2.64 -6.50
N ASP A 130 2.44 3.03 -5.51
CA ASP A 130 2.31 4.38 -5.01
C ASP A 130 3.03 4.61 -3.66
N LEU A 131 3.72 5.76 -3.56
CA LEU A 131 4.28 6.32 -2.31
C LEU A 131 5.29 5.44 -1.55
N ASP A 132 6.09 4.63 -2.25
CA ASP A 132 7.05 3.70 -1.65
C ASP A 132 8.43 3.73 -2.33
N SER A 133 9.46 3.26 -1.62
CA SER A 133 10.80 3.03 -2.16
C SER A 133 10.87 1.64 -2.81
N PHE A 134 11.29 1.59 -4.08
CA PHE A 134 11.49 0.33 -4.81
C PHE A 134 12.94 -0.11 -4.78
N THR A 135 13.18 -1.31 -4.27
CA THR A 135 14.49 -1.98 -4.40
C THR A 135 14.75 -2.41 -5.84
N ASP A 136 16.03 -2.69 -6.18
CA ASP A 136 16.36 -3.21 -7.52
C ASP A 136 15.59 -4.50 -7.83
N ILE A 137 15.39 -5.38 -6.85
CA ILE A 137 14.62 -6.62 -7.00
C ILE A 137 13.18 -6.30 -7.41
N GLU A 138 12.48 -5.46 -6.64
CA GLU A 138 11.06 -5.14 -6.92
C GLU A 138 10.92 -4.37 -8.22
N GLY A 139 11.71 -3.31 -8.41
CA GLY A 139 11.66 -2.47 -9.60
C GLY A 139 12.00 -3.24 -10.87
N HIS A 140 13.09 -4.04 -10.86
CA HIS A 140 13.45 -4.83 -12.04
C HIS A 140 12.43 -5.93 -12.33
N SER A 141 11.84 -6.55 -11.31
CA SER A 141 10.81 -7.57 -11.50
C SER A 141 9.53 -7.00 -12.07
N LEU A 142 9.04 -5.85 -11.56
CA LEU A 142 7.87 -5.15 -12.11
C LEU A 142 8.10 -4.71 -13.56
N MET A 143 9.28 -4.15 -13.86
CA MET A 143 9.64 -3.78 -15.23
C MET A 143 9.66 -5.01 -16.13
N LEU A 144 10.38 -6.07 -15.74
CA LEU A 144 10.49 -7.27 -16.56
C LEU A 144 9.13 -7.91 -16.80
N ASP A 145 8.29 -8.01 -15.77
CA ASP A 145 6.93 -8.53 -15.87
C ASP A 145 6.11 -7.75 -16.91
N GLY A 146 6.06 -6.42 -16.81
CA GLY A 146 5.39 -5.56 -17.78
C GLY A 146 5.86 -5.79 -19.23
N TYR A 147 7.18 -5.91 -19.44
CA TYR A 147 7.72 -6.20 -20.77
C TYR A 147 7.36 -7.60 -21.28
N LEU A 148 7.42 -8.61 -20.43
CA LEU A 148 7.06 -9.98 -20.80
C LEU A 148 5.57 -10.10 -21.15
N MET A 149 4.69 -9.44 -20.39
CA MET A 149 3.25 -9.35 -20.68
C MET A 149 2.94 -8.54 -21.94
N SER A 150 3.75 -7.52 -22.25
CA SER A 150 3.50 -6.63 -23.39
C SER A 150 3.64 -7.34 -24.74
N ALA A 151 4.60 -8.24 -24.89
CA ALA A 151 4.88 -8.91 -26.16
C ALA A 151 3.67 -9.65 -26.76
N PRO A 152 3.00 -10.57 -26.02
CA PRO A 152 1.82 -11.24 -26.56
C PRO A 152 0.64 -10.28 -26.75
N GLU A 153 0.48 -9.26 -25.91
CA GLU A 153 -0.62 -8.29 -26.04
C GLU A 153 -0.48 -7.38 -27.25
N LEU A 154 0.70 -6.83 -27.48
CA LEU A 154 0.95 -5.96 -28.62
C LEU A 154 0.86 -6.75 -29.94
N LYS A 155 1.29 -8.02 -29.92
CA LYS A 155 1.09 -8.92 -31.06
C LYS A 155 -0.40 -9.19 -31.30
N ARG A 156 -1.19 -9.43 -30.25
CA ARG A 156 -2.64 -9.69 -30.34
C ARG A 156 -3.41 -8.46 -30.84
N ALA A 157 -3.12 -7.28 -30.30
CA ALA A 157 -3.86 -6.06 -30.57
C ALA A 157 -3.45 -5.38 -31.88
N PHE A 158 -2.15 -5.38 -32.21
CA PHE A 158 -1.60 -4.59 -33.31
C PHE A 158 -0.87 -5.40 -34.37
N ASN A 159 -0.74 -6.72 -34.19
CA ASN A 159 0.07 -7.60 -35.06
C ASN A 159 1.52 -7.13 -35.22
N VAL A 160 2.08 -6.52 -34.17
CA VAL A 160 3.46 -6.01 -34.15
C VAL A 160 4.41 -7.15 -33.77
N SER A 161 5.54 -7.22 -34.48
CA SER A 161 6.66 -8.10 -34.13
C SER A 161 7.74 -7.31 -33.38
N PRO A 162 8.44 -7.91 -32.42
CA PRO A 162 9.51 -7.23 -31.70
C PRO A 162 10.61 -6.80 -32.70
N PRO A 163 11.16 -5.57 -32.56
CA PRO A 163 12.20 -5.08 -33.45
C PRO A 163 13.47 -5.95 -33.34
N PRO A 164 14.24 -6.11 -34.42
CA PRO A 164 15.51 -6.84 -34.37
C PRO A 164 16.53 -6.05 -33.55
N GLY A 165 16.89 -6.59 -32.38
CA GLY A 165 17.93 -6.03 -31.52
C GLY A 165 17.86 -6.57 -30.09
N SER A 166 19.02 -6.68 -29.43
CA SER A 166 19.10 -6.90 -27.99
C SER A 166 19.52 -5.62 -27.29
N THR A 167 18.63 -5.02 -26.51
CA THR A 167 18.98 -3.90 -25.64
C THR A 167 19.45 -4.45 -24.30
N SER A 168 20.59 -3.98 -23.81
CA SER A 168 21.16 -4.41 -22.52
C SER A 168 20.58 -3.60 -21.36
N TRP A 169 19.30 -3.78 -21.06
CA TRP A 169 18.68 -3.15 -19.90
C TRP A 169 19.07 -3.84 -18.60
N GLN A 170 19.35 -3.07 -17.55
CA GLN A 170 19.79 -3.60 -16.25
C GLN A 170 18.76 -4.52 -15.60
N PHE A 171 17.47 -4.25 -15.80
CA PHE A 171 16.40 -5.08 -15.24
C PHE A 171 16.34 -6.49 -15.84
N LEU A 172 16.98 -6.74 -16.99
CA LEU A 172 17.03 -8.07 -17.59
C LEU A 172 17.83 -9.07 -16.73
N ASP A 173 18.69 -8.59 -15.84
CA ASP A 173 19.48 -9.43 -14.92
C ASP A 173 18.59 -10.28 -14.01
N ILE A 174 17.38 -9.82 -13.66
CA ILE A 174 16.48 -10.51 -12.72
C ILE A 174 15.76 -11.72 -13.35
N ARG A 175 15.84 -11.88 -14.68
CA ARG A 175 15.06 -12.85 -15.47
C ARG A 175 15.10 -14.28 -14.92
N LYS A 176 16.26 -14.75 -14.47
CA LYS A 176 16.40 -16.12 -13.96
C LYS A 176 15.56 -16.37 -12.70
N TRP A 177 15.40 -15.37 -11.83
CA TRP A 177 14.61 -15.48 -10.61
C TRP A 177 13.12 -15.25 -10.86
N VAL A 178 12.76 -14.41 -11.83
CA VAL A 178 11.36 -14.24 -12.27
C VAL A 178 10.80 -15.54 -12.86
N ALA A 179 11.59 -16.26 -13.65
CA ALA A 179 11.19 -17.53 -14.24
C ALA A 179 11.32 -18.73 -13.28
N LYS A 180 12.30 -18.70 -12.37
CA LYS A 180 12.58 -19.78 -11.41
C LYS A 180 12.97 -19.16 -10.05
N PRO A 181 11.98 -18.84 -9.20
CA PRO A 181 12.24 -18.08 -7.99
C PRO A 181 12.95 -18.92 -6.92
N THR A 182 13.83 -18.26 -6.18
CA THR A 182 14.42 -18.81 -4.94
C THR A 182 13.60 -18.35 -3.73
N PRO A 183 13.60 -19.09 -2.60
CA PRO A 183 12.88 -18.67 -1.39
C PRO A 183 13.24 -17.26 -0.90
N GLN A 184 14.52 -16.88 -0.98
CA GLN A 184 14.98 -15.53 -0.63
C GLN A 184 14.34 -14.44 -1.50
N TYR A 185 14.23 -14.69 -2.81
CA TYR A 185 13.61 -13.77 -3.76
C TYR A 185 12.11 -13.62 -3.51
N LEU A 186 11.40 -14.74 -3.25
CA LEU A 186 9.96 -14.69 -2.92
C LEU A 186 9.71 -13.93 -1.61
N THR A 187 10.53 -14.18 -0.58
CA THR A 187 10.43 -13.46 0.70
C THR A 187 10.58 -11.96 0.49
N HIS A 188 11.47 -11.54 -0.41
CA HIS A 188 11.67 -10.12 -0.70
C HIS A 188 10.44 -9.49 -1.37
N LEU A 189 9.85 -10.14 -2.37
CA LEU A 189 8.62 -9.66 -3.01
C LEU A 189 7.41 -9.69 -2.06
N GLU A 190 7.34 -10.70 -1.19
CA GLU A 190 6.31 -10.80 -0.15
C GLU A 190 6.40 -9.65 0.86
N VAL A 191 7.61 -9.23 1.22
CA VAL A 191 7.81 -8.02 2.04
C VAL A 191 7.46 -6.75 1.27
N GLY A 192 7.62 -6.74 -0.05
CA GLY A 192 7.31 -5.60 -0.91
C GLY A 192 5.84 -5.16 -0.91
N GLN A 193 4.91 -6.05 -0.54
CA GLN A 193 3.48 -5.72 -0.42
C GLN A 193 3.14 -4.88 0.83
N GLU A 194 4.05 -4.80 1.81
CA GLU A 194 3.83 -4.14 3.09
C GLU A 194 4.21 -2.66 3.04
N ARG A 195 3.47 -1.77 3.73
CA ARG A 195 3.78 -0.32 3.73
C ARG A 195 4.88 0.10 4.70
N LEU A 196 5.02 -0.61 5.82
CA LEU A 196 5.89 -0.21 6.94
C LEU A 196 6.69 -1.40 7.45
N PHE A 197 7.83 -1.10 8.06
CA PHE A 197 8.68 -2.07 8.75
C PHE A 197 9.23 -3.21 7.87
N LYS A 198 9.33 -2.99 6.55
CA LYS A 198 9.83 -3.96 5.57
C LYS A 198 11.17 -4.59 5.98
N VAL A 199 12.12 -3.75 6.37
CA VAL A 199 13.49 -4.19 6.75
C VAL A 199 13.49 -5.17 7.92
N PHE A 200 12.55 -5.03 8.86
CA PHE A 200 12.46 -5.87 10.06
C PHE A 200 11.93 -7.28 9.74
N ARG A 201 11.08 -7.38 8.72
CA ARG A 201 10.62 -8.67 8.19
C ARG A 201 11.69 -9.34 7.35
N LEU A 202 12.50 -8.55 6.63
CA LEU A 202 13.54 -9.07 5.75
C LEU A 202 14.81 -9.51 6.50
N SER A 203 15.16 -8.86 7.61
CA SER A 203 16.39 -9.15 8.35
C SER A 203 16.17 -9.27 9.85
N TRP A 204 16.24 -10.51 10.35
CA TRP A 204 16.19 -10.80 11.78
C TRP A 204 17.32 -10.12 12.57
N SER A 205 18.50 -9.96 11.97
CA SER A 205 19.63 -9.28 12.61
C SER A 205 19.33 -7.82 12.89
N VAL A 206 18.65 -7.13 11.98
CA VAL A 206 18.23 -5.73 12.17
C VAL A 206 17.20 -5.64 13.28
N THR A 207 16.20 -6.53 13.24
CA THR A 207 15.17 -6.64 14.27
C THR A 207 15.77 -6.86 15.65
N PHE A 208 16.67 -7.84 15.77
CA PHE A 208 17.35 -8.13 17.02
C PHE A 208 18.21 -6.95 17.50
N ALA A 209 18.97 -6.30 16.61
CA ALA A 209 19.80 -5.16 16.95
C ALA A 209 18.96 -3.98 17.47
N VAL A 210 17.81 -3.70 16.84
CA VAL A 210 16.90 -2.63 17.29
C VAL A 210 16.26 -2.99 18.63
N PHE A 211 15.81 -4.23 18.84
CA PHE A 211 15.29 -4.64 20.14
C PHE A 211 16.34 -4.57 21.25
N LEU A 212 17.58 -4.95 20.97
CA LEU A 212 18.69 -4.84 21.91
C LEU A 212 18.96 -3.38 22.26
N LEU A 213 19.02 -2.50 21.25
CA LEU A 213 19.20 -1.06 21.43
C LEU A 213 18.09 -0.45 22.29
N LEU A 214 16.83 -0.74 21.96
CA LEU A 214 15.68 -0.27 22.74
C LEU A 214 15.69 -0.83 24.17
N GLY A 215 16.10 -2.09 24.35
CA GLY A 215 16.27 -2.71 25.65
C GLY A 215 17.34 -2.01 26.49
N PHE A 216 18.48 -1.67 25.89
CA PHE A 216 19.55 -0.94 26.57
C PHE A 216 19.13 0.50 26.94
N ILE A 217 18.44 1.20 26.03
CA ILE A 217 17.87 2.53 26.30
C ILE A 217 16.86 2.44 27.45
N GLY A 218 15.93 1.47 27.39
CA GLY A 218 14.92 1.26 28.43
C GLY A 218 15.53 0.91 29.77
N TRP A 219 16.56 0.06 29.80
CA TRP A 219 17.29 -0.29 31.01
C TRP A 219 18.06 0.91 31.60
N GLY A 220 18.72 1.70 30.76
CA GLY A 220 19.39 2.93 31.19
C GLY A 220 18.41 3.97 31.75
N LEU A 221 17.26 4.17 31.10
CA LEU A 221 16.19 5.04 31.58
C LEU A 221 15.59 4.54 32.90
N TRP A 222 15.42 3.22 33.02
CA TRP A 222 14.96 2.59 34.26
C TRP A 222 15.92 2.90 35.40
N ILE A 223 17.23 2.62 35.25
CA ILE A 223 18.23 2.91 36.28
C ILE A 223 18.24 4.41 36.63
N TRP A 224 18.19 5.27 35.62
CA TRP A 224 18.26 6.71 35.83
C TRP A 224 17.02 7.28 36.54
N GLN A 225 15.83 6.71 36.32
CA GLN A 225 14.56 7.25 36.82
C GLN A 225 13.87 6.34 37.81
N GLN A 226 14.52 5.28 38.28
CA GLN A 226 13.90 4.22 39.09
C GLN A 226 13.17 4.79 40.30
N GLU A 227 13.82 5.67 41.06
CA GLU A 227 13.21 6.29 42.25
C GLU A 227 12.00 7.16 41.89
N ARG A 228 12.07 7.92 40.79
CA ARG A 228 10.95 8.75 40.32
C ARG A 228 9.78 7.92 39.83
N ILE A 229 10.04 6.84 39.10
CA ILE A 229 9.01 5.93 38.59
C ILE A 229 8.33 5.20 39.75
N LEU A 230 9.11 4.69 40.71
CA LEU A 230 8.56 4.03 41.91
C LEU A 230 7.76 5.01 42.77
N ASN A 231 8.25 6.24 42.94
CA ASN A 231 7.53 7.29 43.66
C ASN A 231 6.25 7.71 42.94
N TRP A 232 6.25 7.75 41.60
CA TRP A 232 5.05 8.05 40.81
C TRP A 232 4.04 6.89 40.86
N TRP A 233 4.51 5.64 40.80
CA TRP A 233 3.67 4.44 40.91
C TRP A 233 3.01 4.32 42.29
N ASN A 234 3.76 4.64 43.34
CA ASN A 234 3.29 4.63 44.72
C ASN A 234 2.62 5.96 45.12
N ALA A 235 2.61 6.96 44.23
CA ALA A 235 1.91 8.21 44.50
C ALA A 235 0.41 7.93 44.51
N THR A 236 -0.25 8.29 45.60
CA THR A 236 -1.71 8.36 45.60
C THR A 236 -2.14 9.37 44.54
N LEU A 237 -3.17 9.03 43.75
CA LEU A 237 -3.78 9.92 42.75
C LEU A 237 -4.22 11.21 43.45
N SER A 238 -3.34 12.20 43.47
CA SER A 238 -3.64 13.49 44.09
C SER A 238 -4.80 14.13 43.34
N ILE A 239 -5.67 14.81 44.08
CA ILE A 239 -6.78 15.60 43.55
C ILE A 239 -6.31 16.54 42.43
N LYS A 240 -5.06 17.04 42.48
CA LYS A 240 -4.45 17.87 41.42
C LYS A 240 -4.36 17.15 40.07
N HIS A 241 -4.00 15.86 40.05
CA HIS A 241 -3.92 15.07 38.82
C HIS A 241 -5.31 14.78 38.25
N LEU A 242 -6.29 14.52 39.12
CA LEU A 242 -7.69 14.32 38.71
C LEU A 242 -8.27 15.61 38.10
N ILE A 243 -8.00 16.76 38.71
CA ILE A 243 -8.40 18.07 38.20
C ILE A 243 -7.72 18.35 36.85
N ALA A 244 -6.43 18.05 36.70
CA ALA A 244 -5.71 18.26 35.45
C ALA A 244 -6.26 17.36 34.32
N GLY A 245 -6.51 16.08 34.60
CA GLY A 245 -7.13 15.16 33.64
C GLY A 245 -8.53 15.61 33.22
N LEU A 246 -9.35 16.04 34.20
CA LEU A 246 -10.67 16.60 33.92
C LEU A 246 -10.59 17.88 33.08
N ALA A 247 -9.63 18.77 33.37
CA ALA A 247 -9.43 19.99 32.61
C ALA A 247 -9.06 19.71 31.14
N ILE A 248 -8.23 18.69 30.87
CA ILE A 248 -7.87 18.26 29.51
C ILE A 248 -9.11 17.73 28.78
N LEU A 249 -9.90 16.87 29.44
CA LEU A 249 -11.15 16.32 28.87
C LEU A 249 -12.15 17.44 28.56
N VAL A 250 -12.33 18.38 29.49
CA VAL A 250 -13.22 19.54 29.31
C VAL A 250 -12.72 20.42 28.16
N LEU A 251 -11.42 20.73 28.09
CA LEU A 251 -10.85 21.52 27.00
C LEU A 251 -11.05 20.86 25.62
N GLY A 252 -10.92 19.54 25.53
CA GLY A 252 -11.20 18.78 24.31
C GLY A 252 -12.69 18.79 23.91
N PHE A 253 -13.60 18.94 24.87
CA PHE A 253 -15.05 18.91 24.67
C PHE A 253 -15.66 20.29 24.35
N ILE A 254 -15.00 21.39 24.74
CA ILE A 254 -15.46 22.78 24.49
C ILE A 254 -15.80 23.07 23.01
N PRO A 255 -15.03 22.63 21.99
CA PRO A 255 -15.37 22.86 20.58
C PRO A 255 -16.70 22.21 20.15
N TRP A 256 -17.06 21.08 20.77
CA TRP A 256 -18.35 20.41 20.53
C TRP A 256 -19.47 21.09 21.32
N ALA A 257 -19.28 21.32 22.62
CA ALA A 257 -20.27 21.95 23.50
C ALA A 257 -20.64 23.38 23.07
N SER A 258 -19.68 24.15 22.54
CA SER A 258 -19.91 25.50 22.02
C SER A 258 -20.76 25.55 20.74
N ARG A 259 -21.04 24.40 20.10
CA ARG A 259 -22.06 24.30 19.03
C ARG A 259 -23.49 24.28 19.59
N MET A 260 -23.66 23.74 20.80
CA MET A 260 -24.97 23.63 21.46
C MET A 260 -25.26 24.82 22.38
N PHE A 261 -24.25 25.34 23.07
CA PHE A 261 -24.41 26.40 24.07
C PHE A 261 -23.72 27.71 23.65
N LYS A 262 -24.52 28.75 23.36
CA LYS A 262 -24.04 30.06 22.90
C LYS A 262 -23.05 30.73 23.87
N ILE A 263 -23.17 30.47 25.16
CA ILE A 263 -22.34 31.08 26.21
C ILE A 263 -20.87 30.62 26.15
N LEU A 264 -20.60 29.44 25.59
CA LEU A 264 -19.25 28.88 25.44
C LEU A 264 -18.56 29.31 24.14
N ARG A 265 -19.22 30.13 23.31
CA ARG A 265 -18.72 30.53 21.99
C ARG A 265 -17.42 31.34 22.07
N PHE A 266 -17.17 32.06 23.16
CA PHE A 266 -15.93 32.81 23.35
C PHE A 266 -14.70 31.91 23.58
N LEU A 267 -14.89 30.75 24.23
CA LEU A 267 -13.82 29.76 24.48
C LEU A 267 -13.54 28.89 23.25
N ARG A 268 -14.43 28.90 22.26
CA ARG A 268 -14.29 28.10 21.03
C ARG A 268 -13.04 28.46 20.24
N SER A 269 -12.76 29.74 20.01
CA SER A 269 -11.61 30.17 19.22
C SER A 269 -10.26 29.74 19.83
N PRO A 270 -9.95 30.02 21.11
CA PRO A 270 -8.68 29.61 21.70
C PRO A 270 -8.56 28.08 21.84
N SER A 271 -9.65 27.38 22.20
CA SER A 271 -9.63 25.90 22.27
C SER A 271 -9.43 25.26 20.90
N GLU A 272 -10.04 25.77 19.83
CA GLU A 272 -9.82 25.28 18.46
C GLU A 272 -8.39 25.55 17.99
N ILE A 273 -7.80 26.71 18.31
CA ILE A 273 -6.40 27.00 17.97
C ILE A 273 -5.46 26.03 18.71
N ALA A 274 -5.67 25.81 20.01
CA ALA A 274 -4.88 24.87 20.79
C ALA A 274 -5.01 23.44 20.25
N LEU A 275 -6.24 22.99 19.96
CA LEU A 275 -6.50 21.66 19.41
C LEU A 275 -5.86 21.50 18.02
N ARG A 276 -5.97 22.51 17.15
CA ARG A 276 -5.32 22.49 15.82
C ARG A 276 -3.81 22.50 15.94
N PHE A 277 -3.24 23.29 16.85
CA PHE A 277 -1.80 23.30 17.09
C PHE A 277 -1.30 21.92 17.54
N VAL A 278 -2.00 21.27 18.47
CA VAL A 278 -1.63 19.92 18.92
C VAL A 278 -1.80 18.88 17.80
N LEU A 279 -2.99 18.81 17.18
CA LEU A 279 -3.33 17.77 16.21
C LEU A 279 -2.67 17.95 14.84
N ARG A 280 -2.45 19.20 14.40
CA ARG A 280 -1.91 19.52 13.06
C ARG A 280 -0.50 20.09 13.08
N GLY A 281 0.00 20.50 14.24
CA GLY A 281 1.37 21.00 14.41
C GLY A 281 2.23 20.00 15.18
N LEU A 282 1.97 19.87 16.48
CA LEU A 282 2.84 19.12 17.40
C LEU A 282 2.90 17.62 17.08
N LEU A 283 1.75 16.95 16.94
CA LEU A 283 1.72 15.51 16.65
C LEU A 283 2.40 15.17 15.30
N PRO A 284 2.10 15.86 14.17
CA PRO A 284 2.82 15.66 12.93
C PRO A 284 4.31 15.99 13.04
N ALA A 285 4.70 17.05 13.75
CA ALA A 285 6.10 17.39 13.94
C ALA A 285 6.87 16.28 14.69
N ILE A 286 6.30 15.74 15.76
CA ILE A 286 6.89 14.60 16.48
C ILE A 286 6.94 13.37 15.56
N GLY A 287 5.85 13.06 14.86
CA GLY A 287 5.79 11.95 13.90
C GLY A 287 6.83 12.09 12.77
N SER A 288 7.08 13.31 12.30
CA SER A 288 8.06 13.59 11.24
C SER A 288 9.49 13.22 11.61
N ILE A 289 9.85 13.31 12.90
CA ILE A 289 11.18 12.89 13.39
C ILE A 289 11.34 11.38 13.22
N PHE A 290 10.31 10.60 13.58
CA PHE A 290 10.33 9.14 13.40
C PHE A 290 10.39 8.75 11.92
N VAL A 291 9.60 9.42 11.07
CA VAL A 291 9.63 9.19 9.62
C VAL A 291 11.01 9.53 9.05
N TRP A 292 11.60 10.66 9.43
CA TRP A 292 12.93 11.07 8.99
C TRP A 292 14.02 10.07 9.39
N ILE A 293 14.01 9.61 10.65
CA ILE A 293 14.92 8.55 11.12
C ILE A 293 14.73 7.29 10.28
N TYR A 294 13.48 6.87 10.04
CA TYR A 294 13.18 5.66 9.27
C TYR A 294 13.71 5.73 7.84
N LEU A 295 13.43 6.83 7.13
CA LEU A 295 13.87 7.03 5.76
C LEU A 295 15.41 7.08 5.66
N TYR A 296 16.09 7.70 6.63
CA TYR A 296 17.55 7.82 6.56
C TYR A 296 18.30 6.53 6.98
N THR A 297 17.66 5.64 7.75
CA THR A 297 18.32 4.45 8.30
C THR A 297 17.77 3.15 7.71
N PHE A 298 16.50 2.87 7.99
CA PHE A 298 15.86 1.60 7.65
C PHE A 298 15.55 1.48 6.17
N ASP A 299 15.16 2.58 5.51
CA ASP A 299 14.89 2.57 4.07
C ASP A 299 16.17 2.35 3.25
N VAL A 300 17.26 3.05 3.59
CA VAL A 300 18.58 2.84 2.96
C VAL A 300 19.05 1.40 3.13
N LEU A 301 18.81 0.80 4.30
CA LEU A 301 19.16 -0.60 4.57
C LEU A 301 18.28 -1.55 3.75
N PHE A 302 16.98 -1.30 3.67
CA PHE A 302 16.05 -2.04 2.85
C PHE A 302 16.46 -2.04 1.36
N MET A 303 16.77 -0.85 0.82
CA MET A 303 17.31 -0.67 -0.54
C MET A 303 18.62 -1.44 -0.75
N SER A 304 19.50 -1.45 0.25
CA SER A 304 20.75 -2.22 0.19
C SER A 304 20.51 -3.73 0.17
N LEU A 305 19.55 -4.23 0.96
CA LEU A 305 19.17 -5.65 1.00
C LEU A 305 18.51 -6.12 -0.30
N GLY A 306 17.78 -5.24 -0.98
CA GLY A 306 17.08 -5.56 -2.22
C GLY A 306 17.87 -5.33 -3.52
N ARG A 307 19.21 -5.35 -3.47
CA ARG A 307 20.05 -5.30 -4.69
C ARG A 307 20.09 -6.66 -5.38
N VAL A 308 19.93 -6.70 -6.70
CA VAL A 308 19.98 -7.96 -7.49
C VAL A 308 21.29 -8.75 -7.28
N ARG A 309 22.41 -8.06 -7.03
CA ARG A 309 23.71 -8.71 -6.79
C ARG A 309 23.71 -9.60 -5.53
N ARG A 310 22.82 -9.37 -4.56
CA ARG A 310 22.71 -10.18 -3.33
C ARG A 310 21.98 -11.51 -3.54
N LEU A 311 21.35 -11.69 -4.70
CA LEU A 311 20.73 -12.97 -5.07
C LEU A 311 21.72 -13.91 -5.78
N ARG A 312 22.89 -13.40 -6.20
CA ARG A 312 23.89 -14.15 -6.97
C ARG A 312 24.71 -15.09 -6.10
#